data_AF-A0A940QTW2-F1
#
_entry.id   AF-A0A940QTW2-F1
#
_cell.length_a   1.000
_cell.length_b   1.000
_cell.length_c   1.000
_cell.angle_alpha   90.00
_cell.angle_beta   90.00
_cell.angle_gamma   90.00
#
_symmetry.space_group_name_H-M   'P 1'
#
loop_
_entity.id
_entity.type
_entity.pdbx_description
1 polymer ?
#
loop_
_entity_poly.entity_id
_entity_poly.type
_entity_poly.pdbx_seq_one_letter_code
_entity_poly.pdbx_strand_id
1 'polypeptide(L)' 'ILTVCLRVRKASGIEKVALSGGVFQNTLLLDKTFTLLDKSGFKVYTQHRVPPNDGGIALGQAVIANELIKKGKV' A
#
# COMPACT_ATOMS: atom_id res chain seq x y z
N ILE A 1 -0.35 1.55 13.07
CA ILE A 1 -0.39 1.96 11.65
C ILE A 1 -0.63 3.47 11.53
N LEU A 2 -1.79 4.01 11.93
CA LEU A 2 -2.11 5.44 11.81
C LEU A 2 -1.01 6.38 12.33
N THR A 3 -0.51 6.16 13.55
CA THR A 3 0.53 7.00 14.16
C THR A 3 1.78 7.13 13.27
N VAL A 4 2.21 6.01 12.67
CA VAL A 4 3.38 5.99 11.77
C VAL A 4 3.05 6.71 10.46
N CYS A 5 1.87 6.46 9.87
CA CYS A 5 1.43 7.16 8.67
C CYS A 5 1.36 8.68 8.88
N LEU A 6 0.84 9.15 10.01
CA LEU A 6 0.80 10.58 10.36
C LEU A 6 2.21 11.18 10.48
N ARG A 7 3.14 10.44 11.11
CA ARG A 7 4.54 10.88 11.22
C ARG A 7 5.20 11.00 9.84
N VAL A 8 5.01 10.00 8.97
CA VAL A 8 5.53 10.04 7.59
C VAL A 8 4.89 11.18 6.79
N ARG A 9 3.57 11.37 6.90
CA ARG A 9 2.86 12.49 6.24
C ARG A 9 3.43 13.83 6.67
N LYS A 10 3.66 14.05 7.98
CA LYS A 10 4.26 15.29 8.49
C LYS A 10 5.65 15.55 7.91
N ALA A 11 6.45 14.50 7.68
CA ALA A 11 7.81 14.63 7.17
C ALA A 11 7.92 14.72 5.63
N SER A 12 6.94 14.20 4.89
CA SER A 12 7.04 14.00 3.43
C SER A 12 5.90 14.60 2.62
N GLY A 13 4.79 15.00 3.24
CA GLY A 13 3.56 15.40 2.57
C GLY A 13 2.80 14.24 1.90
N ILE A 14 3.18 12.98 2.12
CA ILE A 14 2.52 11.83 1.48
C ILE A 14 1.17 11.53 2.15
N GLU A 15 0.11 11.53 1.34
CA GLU A 15 -1.28 11.30 1.78
C GLU A 15 -1.90 10.01 1.22
N LYS A 16 -1.17 9.29 0.37
CA LYS A 16 -1.60 8.02 -0.24
C LYS A 16 -1.00 6.85 0.54
N VAL A 17 -1.83 5.90 0.95
CA VAL A 17 -1.39 4.69 1.68
C VAL A 17 -1.91 3.45 0.96
N ALA A 18 -1.03 2.48 0.72
CA ALA A 18 -1.41 1.16 0.22
C ALA A 18 -1.30 0.13 1.35
N LEU A 19 -2.38 -0.60 1.62
CA LEU A 19 -2.42 -1.75 2.54
C LEU A 19 -2.32 -3.04 1.72
N SER A 20 -1.25 -3.79 1.96
CA SER A 20 -0.82 -4.96 1.18
C SER A 20 -0.09 -5.96 2.09
N GLY A 21 0.09 -7.20 1.64
CA GLY A 21 0.71 -8.29 2.41
C GLY A 21 -0.34 -9.24 2.97
N GLY A 22 0.04 -10.52 3.15
CA GLY A 22 -0.87 -11.59 3.59
C GLY A 22 -1.57 -11.31 4.93
N VAL A 23 -0.97 -10.50 5.81
CA VAL A 23 -1.58 -10.06 7.08
C VAL A 23 -2.91 -9.32 6.86
N PHE A 24 -3.05 -8.57 5.77
CA PHE A 24 -4.29 -7.86 5.43
C PHE A 24 -5.34 -8.74 4.73
N GLN A 25 -5.11 -10.05 4.60
CA GLN A 25 -6.21 -10.99 4.33
C GLN A 25 -7.15 -11.13 5.53
N ASN A 26 -6.71 -10.73 6.73
CA ASN A 26 -7.59 -10.58 7.88
C ASN A 26 -8.53 -9.38 7.65
N THR A 27 -9.78 -9.67 7.26
CA THR A 27 -10.80 -8.66 6.92
C THR A 27 -11.05 -7.68 8.07
N LEU A 28 -11.11 -8.17 9.32
CA LEU A 28 -11.31 -7.30 10.49
C LEU A 28 -10.16 -6.27 10.63
N LEU A 29 -8.92 -6.72 10.45
CA LEU A 29 -7.76 -5.83 10.51
C LEU A 29 -7.75 -4.85 9.33
N LEU A 30 -8.05 -5.32 8.12
CA LEU A 30 -8.12 -4.50 6.92
C LEU A 30 -9.17 -3.40 7.08
N ASP A 31 -10.41 -3.74 7.43
CA ASP A 31 -11.52 -2.79 7.53
C ASP A 31 -11.28 -1.74 8.62
N LYS A 32 -10.78 -2.17 9.79
CA LYS A 32 -10.45 -1.24 10.88
C LYS A 32 -9.31 -0.30 10.48
N THR A 33 -8.27 -0.82 9.84
CA THR A 33 -7.11 -0.01 9.41
C THR A 33 -7.49 0.95 8.29
N PHE A 34 -8.23 0.46 7.29
CA PHE A 34 -8.73 1.25 6.17
C PHE A 34 -9.57 2.41 6.69
N THR A 35 -10.61 2.11 7.49
CA THR A 35 -11.51 3.13 8.04
C THR A 35 -10.77 4.15 8.89
N LEU A 36 -9.83 3.71 9.72
CA LEU A 36 -9.03 4.59 10.57
C LEU A 36 -8.18 5.58 9.76
N LEU A 37 -7.54 5.10 8.69
CA LEU A 37 -6.71 5.92 7.82
C LEU A 37 -7.55 6.86 6.95
N ASP A 38 -8.65 6.37 6.37
CA ASP A 38 -9.57 7.14 5.54
C ASP A 38 -10.18 8.32 6.34
N LYS A 39 -10.69 8.05 7.55
CA LYS A 39 -11.17 9.10 8.46
C LYS A 39 -10.09 10.10 8.90
N SER A 40 -8.82 9.74 8.78
CA SER A 40 -7.68 10.63 9.08
C SER A 40 -7.21 11.43 7.86
N GLY A 41 -7.95 11.37 6.74
CA GLY A 41 -7.68 12.10 5.51
C GLY A 41 -6.64 11.44 4.60
N PHE A 42 -6.34 10.15 4.78
CA PHE A 42 -5.49 9.42 3.82
C PHE A 42 -6.34 8.86 2.67
N LYS A 43 -5.80 8.88 1.46
CA LYS A 43 -6.35 8.09 0.35
C LYS A 43 -5.81 6.67 0.43
N VAL A 44 -6.66 5.72 0.82
CA VAL A 44 -6.26 4.34 1.09
C VAL A 44 -6.50 3.45 -0.12
N TYR A 45 -5.55 2.59 -0.44
CA TYR A 45 -5.59 1.62 -1.53
C TYR A 45 -5.37 0.20 -0.97
N THR A 46 -6.05 -0.78 -1.53
CA THR A 46 -5.79 -2.20 -1.29
C THR A 46 -6.08 -3.01 -2.56
N GLN A 47 -5.64 -4.25 -2.60
CA GLN A 47 -5.79 -5.11 -3.77
C GLN A 47 -7.23 -5.58 -3.96
N HIS A 48 -7.69 -5.58 -5.21
CA HIS A 48 -8.99 -6.13 -5.62
C HIS A 48 -8.86 -7.17 -6.75
N ARG A 49 -7.83 -7.07 -7.60
CA ARG A 49 -7.66 -7.92 -8.79
C ARG A 49 -6.60 -9.01 -8.64
N VAL A 50 -5.74 -8.88 -7.64
CA VAL A 50 -4.71 -9.86 -7.27
C VAL A 50 -4.76 -10.06 -5.77
N PRO A 51 -4.36 -11.22 -5.24
CA PRO A 51 -4.33 -11.40 -3.80
C PRO A 51 -3.29 -10.47 -3.16
N PRO A 52 -3.50 -10.00 -1.92
CA PRO A 52 -2.52 -9.19 -1.21
C PRO A 52 -1.34 -10.00 -0.67
N ASN A 53 -1.36 -11.34 -0.79
CA ASN A 53 -0.29 -12.25 -0.38
C ASN A 53 0.71 -12.52 -1.51
N ASP A 54 1.56 -13.53 -1.31
CA ASP A 54 2.66 -13.88 -2.21
C ASP A 54 2.19 -14.24 -3.62
N GLY A 55 0.94 -14.66 -3.80
CA GLY A 55 0.33 -14.85 -5.11
C GLY A 55 0.26 -13.57 -5.97
N GLY A 56 0.38 -12.39 -5.36
CA GLY A 56 0.40 -11.09 -6.04
C GLY A 56 1.80 -10.49 -6.24
N ILE A 57 2.87 -11.10 -5.69
CA ILE A 57 4.23 -10.52 -5.69
C ILE A 57 4.77 -10.32 -7.11
N ALA A 58 4.57 -11.29 -7.99
CA ALA A 58 5.09 -11.24 -9.36
C ALA A 58 4.62 -10.00 -10.14
N LEU A 59 3.39 -9.53 -9.90
CA LEU A 59 2.88 -8.29 -10.50
C LEU A 59 3.67 -7.06 -10.03
N GLY A 60 3.94 -6.97 -8.72
CA GLY A 60 4.75 -5.88 -8.16
C GLY A 60 6.16 -5.87 -8.74
N GLN A 61 6.79 -7.04 -8.84
CA GLN A 61 8.11 -7.21 -9.43
C GLN A 61 8.15 -6.75 -10.89
N ALA A 62 7.18 -7.19 -11.71
CA ALA A 62 7.11 -6.82 -13.12
C ALA A 62 6.94 -5.31 -13.33
N VAL A 63 6.06 -4.66 -12.55
CA VAL A 63 5.84 -3.21 -12.66
C VAL A 63 7.07 -2.42 -12.20
N ILE A 64 7.73 -2.83 -11.12
CA ILE A 64 8.96 -2.18 -10.63
C ILE A 64 10.07 -2.30 -11.69
N ALA A 65 10.30 -3.51 -12.24
CA ALA A 65 11.30 -3.74 -13.26
C ALA A 65 11.05 -2.86 -14.50
N ASN A 66 9.81 -2.81 -14.99
CA ASN A 66 9.42 -1.95 -16.11
C ASN A 66 9.69 -0.46 -15.85
N GLU A 67 9.40 0.04 -14.64
CA GLU A 67 9.68 1.43 -14.28
C GLU A 67 11.18 1.73 -14.11
N LEU A 68 11.99 0.74 -13.72
CA LEU A 68 13.45 0.89 -13.67
C LEU A 68 14.06 0.97 -15.08
N ILE A 69 13.61 0.11 -16.00
CA ILE A 69 14.04 0.10 -17.41
C ILE A 69 13.72 1.45 -18.06
N LYS A 70 12.49 1.96 -17.89
CA LYS A 70 12.09 3.28 -18.43
C LYS A 70 12.94 4.44 -17.90
N LYS A 71 13.50 4.31 -16.70
CA LYS A 71 14.35 5.34 -16.07
C LYS A 71 15.83 5.17 -16.42
N GLY A 72 16.20 4.21 -17.27
CA GLY A 72 17.59 3.92 -17.64
C GLY A 72 18.44 3.47 -16.45
N LYS A 73 17.81 2.80 -15.46
CA LYS A 73 18.48 2.31 -14.25
C LYS A 73 18.89 0.83 -14.33
N VAL A 74 18.76 0.24 -15.52
CA VAL A 74 19.16 -1.12 -15.90
C VAL A 74 19.83 -1.02 -17.26
#